data_AF-A0A968FSY9-F1
#
_entry.id   AF-A0A968FSY9-F1
#
_cell.length_a   1.000
_cell.length_b   1.000
_cell.length_c   1.000
_cell.angle_alpha   90.00
_cell.angle_beta   90.00
_cell.angle_gamma   90.00
#
_symmetry.space_group_name_H-M   'P 1'
#
loop_
_entity.id
_entity.type
_entity.pdbx_description
1 polymer ?
#
loop_
_entity_poly.entity_id
_entity_poly.type
_entity_poly.pdbx_seq_one_letter_code
_entity_poly.pdbx_strand_id
1 'polypeptide(L)'
;MKKVMLIFPPEWVPTAPYLALPSLTAVLRQNGIETVQKDISVEAFDHYFTKEFIDFISGKIQARLKALRTKKRDQGLTDEESQLKEMLTQYTYADLPYHIDKVTRAKEIVRSQEFYEVDKLEWALNAFREVMEYISAAYFPAAIHFYPVESNLNIYRPWVSEDLFQAVEDEEVNIYTDLCRQLVFPAIEKEKPGVVGISIGTPVQFMSGMTFAQMIRKQYPDIHVTVGGNITTRLWEEISKNSKFFERAFHSMIRYEGEHAMVELVRALETGAPLSEVSNLIWMDDAGAVHVNEKLYTERVDELPVPDFDGIPWEKYFSPEKIVPYLGTRG
;
A
#
# COMPACT_ATOMS: atom_id res chain seq x y z
N MET A 1 8.51 -15.42 20.28
CA MET A 1 8.88 -15.02 18.90
C MET A 1 8.12 -13.76 18.53
N LYS A 2 8.77 -12.78 17.89
CA LYS A 2 8.17 -11.54 17.39
C LYS A 2 7.16 -11.90 16.30
N LYS A 3 5.92 -11.49 16.49
CA LYS A 3 4.86 -11.63 15.48
C LYS A 3 5.18 -10.76 14.27
N VAL A 4 4.97 -11.30 13.08
CA VAL A 4 5.18 -10.62 11.80
C VAL A 4 3.85 -10.20 11.21
N MET A 5 3.76 -8.96 10.76
CA MET A 5 2.69 -8.50 9.88
C MET A 5 3.27 -8.26 8.49
N LEU A 6 2.72 -8.93 7.48
CA LEU A 6 3.07 -8.72 6.09
C LEU A 6 2.01 -7.84 5.43
N ILE A 7 2.47 -6.77 4.76
CA ILE A 7 1.63 -5.79 4.10
C ILE A 7 1.92 -5.81 2.60
N PHE A 8 0.86 -5.88 1.80
CA PHE A 8 0.91 -5.59 0.37
C PHE A 8 0.20 -4.25 0.14
N PRO A 9 0.91 -3.20 -0.31
CA PRO A 9 0.37 -1.85 -0.36
C PRO A 9 -0.55 -1.66 -1.59
N PRO A 10 -1.38 -0.60 -1.61
CA PRO A 10 -2.27 -0.26 -2.74
C PRO A 10 -1.56 -0.15 -4.09
N GLU A 11 -2.35 -0.30 -5.17
CA GLU A 11 -1.98 -0.31 -6.60
C GLU A 11 -1.76 -1.72 -7.21
N TRP A 12 -2.67 -2.65 -6.92
CA TRP A 12 -2.76 -3.97 -7.56
C TRP A 12 -4.20 -4.30 -7.99
N VAL A 13 -4.34 -5.19 -8.97
CA VAL A 13 -5.66 -5.62 -9.46
C VAL A 13 -6.48 -6.29 -8.34
N PRO A 14 -7.74 -5.87 -8.09
CA PRO A 14 -8.51 -6.36 -6.94
C PRO A 14 -9.17 -7.73 -7.18
N THR A 15 -8.80 -8.47 -8.22
CA THR A 15 -9.44 -9.76 -8.58
C THR A 15 -8.75 -10.97 -7.96
N ALA A 16 -7.48 -10.85 -7.57
CA ALA A 16 -6.70 -11.93 -6.98
C ALA A 16 -5.59 -11.40 -6.05
N PRO A 17 -5.23 -12.13 -4.98
CA PRO A 17 -4.11 -11.77 -4.13
C PRO A 17 -2.79 -11.82 -4.90
N TYR A 18 -1.82 -11.00 -4.48
CA TYR A 18 -0.44 -11.15 -4.93
C TYR A 18 0.26 -12.29 -4.19
N LEU A 19 0.98 -13.14 -4.92
CA LEU A 19 1.54 -14.38 -4.37
C LEU A 19 2.59 -14.18 -3.27
N ALA A 20 3.23 -13.01 -3.19
CA ALA A 20 4.32 -12.80 -2.24
C ALA A 20 3.89 -12.97 -0.77
N LEU A 21 2.71 -12.45 -0.36
CA LEU A 21 2.31 -12.60 1.05
C LEU A 21 2.02 -14.06 1.40
N PRO A 22 1.24 -14.82 0.59
CA PRO A 22 1.00 -16.23 0.88
C PRO A 22 2.27 -17.08 0.93
N SER A 23 3.22 -16.84 0.02
CA SER A 23 4.50 -17.57 0.00
C SER A 23 5.35 -17.28 1.24
N LEU A 24 5.51 -16.00 1.61
CA LEU A 24 6.25 -15.62 2.82
C LEU A 24 5.57 -16.14 4.10
N THR A 25 4.23 -16.09 4.13
CA THR A 25 3.44 -16.55 5.28
C THR A 25 3.63 -18.05 5.53
N ALA A 26 3.60 -18.85 4.47
CA ALA A 26 3.83 -20.29 4.58
C ALA A 26 5.18 -20.61 5.23
N VAL A 27 6.25 -19.96 4.76
CA VAL A 27 7.61 -20.18 5.26
C VAL A 27 7.78 -19.70 6.70
N LEU A 28 7.24 -18.52 7.03
CA LEU A 28 7.29 -17.99 8.39
C LEU A 28 6.53 -18.91 9.38
N ARG A 29 5.30 -19.32 9.04
CA ARG A 29 4.49 -20.19 9.91
C ARG A 29 5.08 -21.59 10.03
N GLN A 30 5.65 -22.16 8.96
CA GLN A 30 6.39 -23.44 9.02
C GLN A 30 7.57 -23.37 10.00
N ASN A 31 8.18 -22.20 10.15
CA ASN A 31 9.26 -21.92 11.10
C ASN A 31 8.76 -21.47 12.49
N GLY A 32 7.46 -21.61 12.77
CA GLY A 32 6.83 -21.31 14.05
C GLY A 32 6.55 -19.83 14.30
N ILE A 33 6.80 -18.94 13.33
CA ILE A 33 6.65 -17.50 13.47
C ILE A 33 5.18 -17.11 13.22
N GLU A 34 4.54 -16.53 14.24
CA GLU A 34 3.17 -16.02 14.12
C GLU A 34 3.13 -14.92 13.05
N THR A 35 2.27 -15.09 12.05
CA THR A 35 2.24 -14.21 10.86
C THR A 35 0.82 -13.84 10.48
N VAL A 36 0.59 -12.54 10.26
CA VAL A 36 -0.66 -11.97 9.75
C VAL A 36 -0.44 -11.33 8.39
N GLN A 37 -1.37 -11.55 7.47
CA GLN A 37 -1.35 -10.99 6.12
C GLN A 37 -2.33 -9.82 6.02
N LYS A 38 -1.92 -8.73 5.38
CA LYS A 38 -2.75 -7.56 5.09
C LYS A 38 -2.58 -7.15 3.64
N ASP A 39 -3.50 -7.58 2.79
CA ASP A 39 -3.59 -7.09 1.40
C ASP A 39 -4.30 -5.74 1.40
N ILE A 40 -3.56 -4.68 1.69
CA ILE A 40 -4.10 -3.33 1.74
C ILE A 40 -4.53 -2.86 0.35
N SER A 41 -4.08 -3.50 -0.73
CA SER A 41 -4.56 -3.15 -2.07
C SER A 41 -6.03 -3.48 -2.26
N VAL A 42 -6.44 -4.72 -2.00
CA VAL A 42 -7.88 -5.07 -2.12
C VAL A 42 -8.71 -4.39 -1.02
N GLU A 43 -8.15 -4.24 0.19
CA GLU A 43 -8.83 -3.54 1.27
C GLU A 43 -9.05 -2.05 0.96
N ALA A 44 -8.12 -1.39 0.27
CA ALA A 44 -8.29 -0.02 -0.19
C ALA A 44 -9.44 0.11 -1.19
N PHE A 45 -9.51 -0.77 -2.20
CA PHE A 45 -10.63 -0.76 -3.14
C PHE A 45 -11.98 -0.99 -2.46
N ASP A 46 -12.08 -1.97 -1.57
CA ASP A 46 -13.33 -2.21 -0.83
C ASP A 46 -13.71 -0.99 0.04
N HIS A 47 -12.71 -0.35 0.67
CA HIS A 47 -12.87 0.80 1.54
C HIS A 47 -13.27 2.07 0.80
N TYR A 48 -12.68 2.34 -0.37
CA TYR A 48 -13.01 3.51 -1.22
C TYR A 48 -14.51 3.60 -1.55
N PHE A 49 -15.17 2.46 -1.68
CA PHE A 49 -16.59 2.36 -2.04
C PHE A 49 -17.50 2.16 -0.83
N THR A 50 -17.02 2.47 0.38
CA THR A 50 -17.87 2.52 1.58
C THR A 50 -18.51 3.90 1.72
N LYS A 51 -19.69 3.93 2.35
CA LYS A 51 -20.35 5.19 2.70
C LYS A 51 -19.44 6.06 3.58
N GLU A 52 -18.79 5.43 4.56
CA GLU A 52 -17.92 6.08 5.53
C GLU A 52 -16.76 6.80 4.85
N PHE A 53 -16.11 6.16 3.87
CA PHE A 53 -15.01 6.79 3.13
C PHE A 53 -15.51 7.89 2.20
N ILE A 54 -16.62 7.69 1.48
CA ILE A 54 -17.18 8.71 0.59
C ILE A 54 -17.59 9.96 1.38
N ASP A 55 -18.20 9.80 2.56
CA ASP A 55 -18.53 10.90 3.47
C ASP A 55 -17.26 11.61 3.98
N PHE A 56 -16.20 10.85 4.32
CA PHE A 56 -14.90 11.41 4.69
C PHE A 56 -14.31 12.28 3.57
N ILE A 57 -14.36 11.81 2.33
CA ILE A 57 -13.89 12.55 1.14
C ILE A 57 -14.72 13.81 0.91
N SER A 58 -16.04 13.74 1.07
CA SER A 58 -16.91 14.93 1.02
C SER A 58 -16.49 15.97 2.05
N GLY A 59 -16.19 15.54 3.28
CA GLY A 59 -15.61 16.40 4.32
C GLY A 59 -14.29 17.07 3.89
N LYS A 60 -13.39 16.32 3.25
CA LYS A 60 -12.10 16.83 2.75
C LYS A 60 -12.30 17.88 1.64
N ILE A 61 -13.19 17.64 0.68
CA ILE A 61 -13.57 18.61 -0.36
C ILE A 61 -14.11 19.91 0.26
N GLN A 62 -15.03 19.80 1.23
CA GLN A 62 -15.60 20.97 1.92
C GLN A 62 -14.54 21.76 2.70
N ALA A 63 -13.61 21.07 3.36
CA ALA A 63 -12.51 21.69 4.09
C ALA A 63 -11.56 22.47 3.15
N ARG A 64 -11.13 21.86 2.03
CA ARG A 64 -10.29 22.53 1.02
C ARG A 64 -11.01 23.74 0.41
N LEU A 65 -12.29 23.59 0.07
CA LEU A 65 -13.10 24.70 -0.46
C LEU A 65 -13.23 25.86 0.54
N LYS A 66 -13.39 25.58 1.84
CA LYS A 66 -13.41 26.59 2.89
C LYS A 66 -12.07 27.31 3.02
N ALA A 67 -10.96 26.60 2.92
CA ALA A 67 -9.61 27.18 2.93
C ALA A 67 -9.42 28.14 1.73
N LEU A 68 -9.78 27.71 0.52
CA LEU A 68 -9.71 28.54 -0.70
C LEU A 68 -10.63 29.77 -0.63
N ARG A 69 -11.83 29.63 -0.06
CA ARG A 69 -12.74 30.78 0.15
C ARG A 69 -12.16 31.81 1.12
N THR A 70 -11.53 31.35 2.20
CA THR A 70 -10.84 32.20 3.18
C THR A 70 -9.66 32.92 2.52
N LYS A 71 -8.81 32.17 1.81
CA LYS A 71 -7.66 32.74 1.09
C LYS A 71 -8.08 33.78 0.04
N LYS A 72 -9.14 33.50 -0.74
CA LYS A 72 -9.71 34.46 -1.71
C LYS A 72 -10.09 35.79 -1.05
N ARG A 73 -10.70 35.73 0.14
CA ARG A 73 -11.14 36.93 0.87
C ARG A 73 -9.95 37.73 1.41
N ASP A 74 -8.95 37.04 1.95
CA ASP A 74 -7.88 37.67 2.73
C ASP A 74 -6.67 38.08 1.88
N GLN A 75 -6.35 37.31 0.84
CA GLN A 75 -5.10 37.43 0.05
C GLN A 75 -5.31 37.41 -1.47
N GLY A 76 -6.52 37.06 -1.94
CA GLY A 76 -6.75 36.71 -3.35
C GLY A 76 -6.39 35.26 -3.64
N LEU A 77 -6.63 34.80 -4.87
CA LEU A 77 -6.26 33.47 -5.35
C LEU A 77 -5.40 33.60 -6.61
N THR A 78 -4.52 32.64 -6.83
CA THR A 78 -3.89 32.43 -8.14
C THR A 78 -4.93 31.91 -9.16
N ASP A 79 -4.56 31.87 -10.43
CA ASP A 79 -5.40 31.28 -11.48
C ASP A 79 -5.64 29.78 -11.24
N GLU A 80 -4.59 29.03 -10.86
CA GLU A 80 -4.66 27.61 -10.51
C GLU A 80 -5.58 27.36 -9.32
N GLU A 81 -5.48 28.18 -8.27
CA GLU A 81 -6.34 28.08 -7.09
C GLU A 81 -7.79 28.44 -7.39
N SER A 82 -8.01 29.39 -8.31
CA SER A 82 -9.35 29.75 -8.76
C SER A 82 -10.00 28.60 -9.53
N GLN A 83 -9.26 27.95 -10.43
CA GLN A 83 -9.70 26.76 -11.15
C GLN A 83 -9.98 25.59 -10.20
N LEU A 84 -9.07 25.33 -9.25
CA LEU A 84 -9.27 24.30 -8.22
C LEU A 84 -10.53 24.56 -7.40
N LYS A 85 -10.74 25.82 -6.96
CA LYS A 85 -11.94 26.21 -6.22
C LYS A 85 -13.22 25.96 -7.03
N GLU A 86 -13.22 26.29 -8.32
CA GLU A 86 -14.36 26.07 -9.22
C GLU A 86 -14.64 24.58 -9.38
N MET A 87 -13.62 23.77 -9.67
CA MET A 87 -13.71 22.31 -9.76
C MET A 87 -14.29 21.71 -8.47
N LEU A 88 -13.71 22.03 -7.30
CA LEU A 88 -14.20 21.52 -6.01
C LEU A 88 -15.65 21.96 -5.73
N THR A 89 -16.04 23.17 -6.16
CA THR A 89 -17.41 23.65 -6.02
C THR A 89 -18.39 22.79 -6.83
N GLN A 90 -18.02 22.35 -8.03
CA GLN A 90 -18.87 21.46 -8.84
C GLN A 90 -19.12 20.13 -8.13
N TYR A 91 -18.08 19.55 -7.52
CA TYR A 91 -18.20 18.29 -6.77
C TYR A 91 -19.05 18.40 -5.49
N THR A 92 -19.31 19.61 -4.96
CA THR A 92 -20.25 19.77 -3.84
C THR A 92 -21.71 19.51 -4.20
N TYR A 93 -22.04 19.48 -5.50
CA TYR A 93 -23.38 19.18 -6.00
C TYR A 93 -23.57 17.71 -6.40
N ALA A 94 -22.57 16.86 -6.18
CA ALA A 94 -22.67 15.44 -6.48
C ALA A 94 -23.77 14.77 -5.63
N ASP A 95 -24.58 13.91 -6.25
CA ASP A 95 -25.59 13.10 -5.57
C ASP A 95 -24.91 11.91 -4.88
N LEU A 96 -24.30 12.16 -3.72
CA LEU A 96 -23.56 11.13 -2.98
C LEU A 96 -24.42 9.93 -2.60
N PRO A 97 -25.68 10.08 -2.12
CA PRO A 97 -26.56 8.94 -1.89
C PRO A 97 -26.71 8.05 -3.13
N TYR A 98 -26.97 8.64 -4.30
CA TYR A 98 -27.05 7.88 -5.55
C TYR A 98 -25.75 7.12 -5.86
N HIS A 99 -24.59 7.78 -5.75
CA HIS A 99 -23.31 7.13 -6.05
C HIS A 99 -22.95 6.03 -5.03
N ILE A 100 -23.26 6.22 -3.74
CA ILE A 100 -23.07 5.21 -2.68
C ILE A 100 -23.90 3.96 -2.97
N ASP A 101 -25.18 4.11 -3.29
CA ASP A 101 -26.04 2.98 -3.66
C ASP A 101 -25.53 2.29 -4.94
N LYS A 102 -25.08 3.09 -5.91
CA LYS A 102 -24.52 2.60 -7.18
C LYS A 102 -23.28 1.73 -6.97
N VAL A 103 -22.30 2.18 -6.20
CA VAL A 103 -21.08 1.39 -5.95
C VAL A 103 -21.32 0.22 -5.00
N THR A 104 -22.29 0.33 -4.09
CA THR A 104 -22.72 -0.81 -3.26
C THR A 104 -23.23 -1.94 -4.16
N ARG A 105 -24.13 -1.62 -5.11
CA ARG A 105 -24.61 -2.59 -6.11
C ARG A 105 -23.48 -3.09 -7.02
N ALA A 106 -22.56 -2.22 -7.41
CA ALA A 106 -21.41 -2.61 -8.23
C ALA A 106 -20.53 -3.65 -7.51
N LYS A 107 -20.30 -3.51 -6.18
CA LYS A 107 -19.58 -4.52 -5.39
C LYS A 107 -20.30 -5.87 -5.36
N GLU A 108 -21.64 -5.88 -5.28
CA GLU A 108 -22.43 -7.11 -5.36
C GLU A 108 -22.28 -7.79 -6.73
N ILE A 109 -22.33 -7.02 -7.82
CA ILE A 109 -22.16 -7.54 -9.19
C ILE A 109 -20.80 -8.20 -9.32
N VAL A 110 -19.71 -7.51 -8.94
CA VAL A 110 -18.35 -8.05 -9.15
C VAL A 110 -18.00 -9.25 -8.26
N ARG A 111 -18.82 -9.51 -7.22
CA ARG A 111 -18.67 -10.63 -6.28
C ARG A 111 -19.70 -11.73 -6.51
N SER A 112 -20.52 -11.64 -7.54
CA SER A 112 -21.57 -12.61 -7.85
C SER A 112 -21.47 -13.11 -9.28
N GLN A 113 -22.28 -14.10 -9.64
CA GLN A 113 -22.32 -14.64 -11.00
C GLN A 113 -22.73 -13.60 -12.05
N GLU A 114 -23.33 -12.47 -11.64
CA GLU A 114 -23.61 -11.32 -12.50
C GLU A 114 -22.32 -10.69 -13.08
N PHE A 115 -21.15 -10.94 -12.47
CA PHE A 115 -19.84 -10.57 -13.01
C PHE A 115 -19.63 -11.06 -14.45
N TYR A 116 -20.20 -12.21 -14.82
CA TYR A 116 -20.05 -12.78 -16.17
C TYR A 116 -21.02 -12.17 -17.20
N GLU A 117 -21.96 -11.33 -16.78
CA GLU A 117 -22.84 -10.58 -17.66
C GLU A 117 -22.15 -9.27 -18.06
N VAL A 118 -21.72 -9.18 -19.33
CA VAL A 118 -20.88 -8.06 -19.85
C VAL A 118 -21.46 -6.69 -19.52
N ASP A 119 -22.76 -6.48 -19.78
CA ASP A 119 -23.41 -5.19 -19.55
C ASP A 119 -23.42 -4.80 -18.06
N LYS A 120 -23.56 -5.77 -17.16
CA LYS A 120 -23.56 -5.53 -15.71
C LYS A 120 -22.16 -5.26 -15.20
N LEU A 121 -21.18 -6.01 -15.67
CA LEU A 121 -19.77 -5.77 -15.32
C LEU A 121 -19.33 -4.39 -15.80
N GLU A 122 -19.63 -4.02 -17.06
CA GLU A 122 -19.32 -2.69 -17.59
C GLU A 122 -19.97 -1.58 -16.75
N TRP A 123 -21.25 -1.74 -16.40
CA TRP A 123 -21.95 -0.81 -15.52
C TRP A 123 -21.27 -0.69 -14.14
N ALA A 124 -20.87 -1.81 -13.53
CA ALA A 124 -20.20 -1.83 -12.23
C ALA A 124 -18.83 -1.15 -12.29
N LEU A 125 -18.03 -1.41 -13.33
CA LEU A 125 -16.74 -0.77 -13.54
C LEU A 125 -16.88 0.74 -13.73
N ASN A 126 -17.91 1.20 -14.44
CA ASN A 126 -18.19 2.62 -14.59
C ASN A 126 -18.63 3.28 -13.28
N ALA A 127 -19.41 2.58 -12.44
CA ALA A 127 -19.75 3.05 -11.10
C ALA A 127 -18.49 3.30 -10.24
N PHE A 128 -17.53 2.37 -10.27
CA PHE A 128 -16.26 2.53 -9.56
C PHE A 128 -15.43 3.70 -10.09
N ARG A 129 -15.37 3.88 -11.42
CA ARG A 129 -14.64 5.01 -12.03
C ARG A 129 -15.21 6.36 -11.60
N GLU A 130 -16.52 6.53 -11.62
CA GLU A 130 -17.18 7.78 -11.19
C GLU A 130 -16.86 8.14 -9.73
N VAL A 131 -16.89 7.15 -8.82
CA VAL A 131 -16.53 7.40 -7.42
C VAL A 131 -15.03 7.66 -7.25
N MET A 132 -14.17 6.97 -7.99
CA MET A 132 -12.72 7.24 -7.96
C MET A 132 -12.37 8.63 -8.51
N GLU A 133 -13.12 9.15 -9.48
CA GLU A 133 -13.01 10.54 -9.95
C GLU A 133 -13.39 11.53 -8.85
N TYR A 134 -14.48 11.26 -8.11
CA TYR A 134 -14.88 12.06 -6.95
C TYR A 134 -13.80 12.06 -5.86
N ILE A 135 -13.23 10.88 -5.54
CA ILE A 135 -12.14 10.76 -4.57
C ILE A 135 -10.91 11.55 -5.05
N SER A 136 -10.53 11.41 -6.32
CA SER A 136 -9.40 12.13 -6.91
C SER A 136 -9.53 13.65 -6.81
N ALA A 137 -10.75 14.17 -6.95
CA ALA A 137 -10.99 15.61 -6.78
C ALA A 137 -10.55 16.13 -5.40
N ALA A 138 -10.70 15.32 -4.34
CA ALA A 138 -10.27 15.69 -3.00
C ALA A 138 -8.73 15.77 -2.84
N TYR A 139 -7.98 15.05 -3.68
CA TYR A 139 -6.52 14.97 -3.63
C TYR A 139 -5.82 15.69 -4.79
N PHE A 140 -6.57 16.36 -5.69
CA PHE A 140 -6.02 17.09 -6.82
C PHE A 140 -4.83 17.99 -6.39
N PRO A 141 -3.70 18.00 -7.13
CA PRO A 141 -3.50 17.43 -8.48
C PRO A 141 -3.25 15.92 -8.56
N ALA A 142 -3.16 15.22 -7.44
CA ALA A 142 -3.07 13.76 -7.44
C ALA A 142 -4.40 13.14 -7.88
N ALA A 143 -4.32 12.03 -8.61
CA ALA A 143 -5.48 11.26 -9.02
C ALA A 143 -5.25 9.78 -8.76
N ILE A 144 -6.26 9.13 -8.20
CA ILE A 144 -6.34 7.68 -8.13
C ILE A 144 -7.27 7.17 -9.22
N HIS A 145 -6.93 6.02 -9.79
CA HIS A 145 -7.71 5.46 -10.87
C HIS A 145 -8.14 4.03 -10.57
N PHE A 146 -9.29 3.65 -11.13
CA PHE A 146 -9.69 2.25 -11.11
C PHE A 146 -8.95 1.48 -12.21
N TYR A 147 -8.53 0.26 -11.88
CA TYR A 147 -7.87 -0.65 -12.83
C TYR A 147 -8.65 -0.74 -14.16
N PRO A 148 -7.97 -0.75 -15.33
CA PRO A 148 -6.52 -0.90 -15.55
C PRO A 148 -5.73 0.42 -15.62
N VAL A 149 -6.36 1.57 -15.36
CA VAL A 149 -5.64 2.85 -15.42
C VAL A 149 -4.79 3.00 -14.16
N GLU A 150 -3.50 3.28 -14.33
CA GLU A 150 -2.58 3.51 -13.21
C GLU A 150 -2.90 4.84 -12.53
N SER A 151 -2.93 4.84 -11.20
CA SER A 151 -3.05 6.07 -10.41
C SER A 151 -1.89 7.01 -10.69
N ASN A 152 -2.20 8.30 -10.84
CA ASN A 152 -1.24 9.32 -11.20
C ASN A 152 -1.01 10.28 -10.03
N LEU A 153 0.08 10.04 -9.31
CA LEU A 153 0.57 10.90 -8.24
C LEU A 153 1.80 11.71 -8.69
N ASN A 154 1.97 11.95 -10.00
CA ASN A 154 3.14 12.58 -10.67
C ASN A 154 3.50 14.01 -10.20
N ILE A 155 2.86 14.53 -9.15
CA ILE A 155 3.38 15.66 -8.37
C ILE A 155 4.73 15.28 -7.76
N TYR A 156 4.89 14.01 -7.38
CA TYR A 156 6.14 13.50 -6.87
C TYR A 156 6.81 12.68 -7.96
N ARG A 157 8.04 13.03 -8.32
CA ARG A 157 8.88 12.17 -9.15
C ARG A 157 9.43 11.10 -8.21
N PRO A 158 8.94 9.83 -8.25
CA PRO A 158 9.37 8.80 -7.29
C PRO A 158 10.89 8.53 -7.34
N TRP A 159 11.51 8.97 -8.44
CA TRP A 159 12.92 8.83 -8.79
C TRP A 159 13.81 9.97 -8.24
N VAL A 160 13.21 11.06 -7.72
CA VAL A 160 13.94 12.15 -7.03
C VAL A 160 13.77 11.96 -5.53
N SER A 161 14.85 11.56 -4.86
CA SER A 161 14.77 11.08 -3.47
C SER A 161 14.21 12.08 -2.46
N GLU A 162 14.36 13.39 -2.67
CA GLU A 162 13.92 14.40 -1.71
C GLU A 162 12.41 14.66 -1.80
N ASP A 163 11.85 14.62 -3.01
CA ASP A 163 10.42 14.82 -3.27
C ASP A 163 9.59 13.67 -2.67
N LEU A 164 10.11 12.43 -2.69
CA LEU A 164 9.42 11.26 -2.14
C LEU A 164 9.18 11.36 -0.62
N PHE A 165 10.18 11.81 0.16
CA PHE A 165 10.00 11.96 1.61
C PHE A 165 9.11 13.15 1.96
N GLN A 166 9.07 14.18 1.10
CA GLN A 166 8.14 15.30 1.26
C GLN A 166 6.70 14.88 0.92
N ALA A 167 6.52 14.00 -0.08
CA ALA A 167 5.22 13.45 -0.46
C ALA A 167 4.48 12.77 0.69
N VAL A 168 5.22 12.10 1.59
CA VAL A 168 4.64 11.44 2.77
C VAL A 168 4.14 12.45 3.80
N GLU A 169 4.72 13.64 3.86
CA GLU A 169 4.29 14.70 4.78
C GLU A 169 3.19 15.60 4.16
N ASP A 170 2.87 15.42 2.88
CA ASP A 170 1.79 16.14 2.19
C ASP A 170 0.44 15.42 2.36
N GLU A 171 -0.20 15.68 3.50
CA GLU A 171 -1.52 15.12 3.84
C GLU A 171 -2.66 15.68 2.97
N GLU A 172 -2.43 16.74 2.17
CA GLU A 172 -3.44 17.29 1.27
C GLU A 172 -3.56 16.43 0.00
N VAL A 173 -2.42 15.96 -0.53
CA VAL A 173 -2.32 15.29 -1.84
C VAL A 173 -2.13 13.78 -1.71
N ASN A 174 -1.45 13.29 -0.68
CA ASN A 174 -1.13 11.88 -0.54
C ASN A 174 -2.25 11.09 0.17
N ILE A 175 -3.14 10.48 -0.61
CA ILE A 175 -4.22 9.61 -0.12
C ILE A 175 -3.72 8.41 0.71
N TYR A 176 -2.51 7.91 0.46
CA TYR A 176 -2.02 6.75 1.21
C TYR A 176 -1.76 7.10 2.68
N THR A 177 -1.62 8.38 3.04
CA THR A 177 -1.58 8.78 4.45
C THR A 177 -2.90 8.47 5.16
N ASP A 178 -4.02 8.81 4.53
CA ASP A 178 -5.37 8.53 5.03
C ASP A 178 -5.62 7.01 5.09
N LEU A 179 -5.24 6.26 4.04
CA LEU A 179 -5.35 4.80 4.05
C LEU A 179 -4.48 4.13 5.12
N CYS A 180 -3.27 4.63 5.36
CA CYS A 180 -2.41 4.11 6.42
C CYS A 180 -3.09 4.27 7.79
N ARG A 181 -3.63 5.46 8.08
CA ARG A 181 -4.34 5.73 9.33
C ARG A 181 -5.62 4.92 9.48
N GLN A 182 -6.35 4.67 8.39
CA GLN A 182 -7.66 4.02 8.44
C GLN A 182 -7.62 2.49 8.33
N LEU A 183 -6.61 1.91 7.68
CA LEU A 183 -6.51 0.46 7.44
C LEU A 183 -5.30 -0.19 8.12
N VAL A 184 -4.13 0.48 8.09
CA VAL A 184 -2.87 -0.12 8.57
C VAL A 184 -2.70 0.05 10.08
N PHE A 185 -2.88 1.27 10.60
CA PHE A 185 -2.73 1.53 12.02
C PHE A 185 -3.68 0.70 12.90
N PRO A 186 -5.00 0.60 12.59
CA PRO A 186 -5.89 -0.25 13.37
C PRO A 186 -5.48 -1.74 13.34
N ALA A 187 -4.93 -2.20 12.21
CA ALA A 187 -4.41 -3.56 12.11
C ALA A 187 -3.16 -3.76 13.00
N ILE A 188 -2.24 -2.79 13.03
CA ILE A 188 -1.07 -2.82 13.91
C ILE A 188 -1.48 -2.78 15.38
N GLU A 189 -2.42 -1.92 15.76
CA GLU A 189 -2.91 -1.81 17.14
C GLU A 189 -3.57 -3.10 17.63
N LYS A 190 -4.34 -3.75 16.74
CA LYS A 190 -4.99 -5.03 17.02
C LYS A 190 -3.99 -6.18 17.14
N GLU A 191 -3.11 -6.31 16.15
CA GLU A 191 -2.25 -7.49 16.01
C GLU A 191 -0.95 -7.39 16.80
N LYS A 192 -0.49 -6.17 17.11
CA LYS A 192 0.75 -5.83 17.84
C LYS A 192 1.99 -6.56 17.30
N PRO A 193 2.31 -6.44 15.99
CA PRO A 193 3.48 -7.10 15.42
C PRO A 193 4.77 -6.48 15.97
N GLY A 194 5.82 -7.30 16.10
CA GLY A 194 7.18 -6.83 16.39
C GLY A 194 7.99 -6.54 15.12
N VAL A 195 7.53 -7.05 13.97
CA VAL A 195 8.13 -6.85 12.65
C VAL A 195 7.02 -6.59 11.63
N VAL A 196 7.19 -5.57 10.79
CA VAL A 196 6.32 -5.31 9.63
C VAL A 196 7.14 -5.47 8.36
N GLY A 197 6.73 -6.39 7.49
CA GLY A 197 7.31 -6.58 6.16
C GLY A 197 6.40 -5.99 5.08
N ILE A 198 6.88 -5.03 4.31
CA ILE A 198 6.11 -4.41 3.21
C ILE A 198 6.61 -4.95 1.87
N SER A 199 5.76 -5.67 1.14
CA SER A 199 6.07 -6.25 -0.16
C SER A 199 5.67 -5.29 -1.28
N ILE A 200 6.64 -4.65 -1.92
CA ILE A 200 6.44 -3.69 -3.01
C ILE A 200 6.76 -4.39 -4.34
N GLY A 201 5.70 -4.77 -5.06
CA GLY A 201 5.81 -5.59 -6.28
C GLY A 201 5.98 -4.78 -7.57
N THR A 202 5.40 -3.59 -7.65
CA THR A 202 5.35 -2.79 -8.89
C THR A 202 5.85 -1.36 -8.67
N PRO A 203 6.24 -0.62 -9.73
CA PRO A 203 6.62 0.79 -9.62
C PRO A 203 5.54 1.67 -8.98
N VAL A 204 4.26 1.46 -9.32
CA VAL A 204 3.13 2.25 -8.80
C VAL A 204 2.92 2.05 -7.29
N GLN A 205 3.28 0.88 -6.75
CA GLN A 205 3.23 0.58 -5.32
C GLN A 205 4.35 1.24 -4.51
N PHE A 206 5.38 1.80 -5.16
CA PHE A 206 6.54 2.32 -4.44
C PHE A 206 6.14 3.48 -3.51
N MET A 207 5.31 4.41 -3.98
CA MET A 207 4.89 5.56 -3.17
C MET A 207 4.04 5.13 -1.97
N SER A 208 3.05 4.24 -2.17
CA SER A 208 2.20 3.71 -1.10
C SER A 208 3.00 2.90 -0.08
N GLY A 209 3.90 2.02 -0.53
CA GLY A 209 4.79 1.26 0.33
C GLY A 209 5.73 2.14 1.16
N MET A 210 6.30 3.19 0.56
CA MET A 210 7.17 4.14 1.25
C MET A 210 6.41 5.02 2.26
N THR A 211 5.20 5.46 1.91
CA THR A 211 4.29 6.18 2.82
C THR A 211 4.00 5.32 4.05
N PHE A 212 3.60 4.06 3.85
CA PHE A 212 3.33 3.15 4.95
C PHE A 212 4.57 2.91 5.80
N ALA A 213 5.73 2.64 5.19
CA ALA A 213 6.97 2.40 5.92
C ALA A 213 7.32 3.58 6.87
N GLN A 214 7.36 4.79 6.32
CA GLN A 214 7.69 6.01 7.08
C GLN A 214 6.66 6.31 8.18
N MET A 215 5.36 6.17 7.89
CA MET A 215 4.33 6.40 8.89
C MET A 215 4.34 5.37 10.02
N ILE A 216 4.54 4.09 9.70
CA ILE A 216 4.64 3.02 10.70
C ILE A 216 5.85 3.25 11.59
N ARG A 217 7.02 3.52 11.02
CA ARG A 217 8.23 3.78 11.79
C ARG A 217 8.10 4.99 12.71
N LYS A 218 7.50 6.08 12.21
CA LYS A 218 7.27 7.31 12.97
C LYS A 218 6.30 7.10 14.14
N GLN A 219 5.23 6.33 13.92
CA GLN A 219 4.18 6.11 14.90
C GLN A 219 4.51 4.98 15.91
N TYR A 220 5.23 3.95 15.47
CA TYR A 220 5.52 2.74 16.22
C TYR A 220 7.02 2.44 16.22
N PRO A 221 7.82 3.18 17.02
CA PRO A 221 9.28 3.07 17.00
C PRO A 221 9.82 1.69 17.43
N ASP A 222 9.02 0.91 18.15
CA ASP A 222 9.39 -0.44 18.60
C ASP A 222 9.22 -1.52 17.52
N ILE A 223 8.58 -1.19 16.38
CA ILE A 223 8.34 -2.13 15.29
C ILE A 223 9.49 -2.08 14.30
N HIS A 224 10.12 -3.23 14.05
CA HIS A 224 11.09 -3.34 12.96
C HIS A 224 10.38 -3.35 11.60
N VAL A 225 10.38 -2.22 10.91
CA VAL A 225 9.93 -2.10 9.52
C VAL A 225 11.01 -2.59 8.55
N THR A 226 10.66 -3.56 7.69
CA THR A 226 11.48 -4.04 6.56
C THR A 226 10.70 -3.97 5.26
N VAL A 227 11.38 -3.69 4.14
CA VAL A 227 10.77 -3.68 2.80
C VAL A 227 11.39 -4.73 1.89
N GLY A 228 10.64 -5.20 0.90
CA GLY A 228 11.12 -6.15 -0.10
C GLY A 228 10.21 -6.20 -1.32
N GLY A 229 10.50 -7.07 -2.26
CA GLY A 229 9.72 -7.23 -3.50
C GLY A 229 10.50 -6.82 -4.76
N ASN A 230 9.85 -6.98 -5.91
CA ASN A 230 10.50 -6.87 -7.21
C ASN A 230 11.04 -5.44 -7.46
N ILE A 231 10.27 -4.40 -7.16
CA ILE A 231 10.72 -3.03 -7.44
C ILE A 231 11.86 -2.60 -6.54
N THR A 232 11.81 -2.90 -5.24
CA THR A 232 12.90 -2.57 -4.32
C THR A 232 14.15 -3.36 -4.70
N THR A 233 14.00 -4.64 -5.06
CA THR A 233 15.11 -5.46 -5.56
C THR A 233 15.75 -4.89 -6.81
N ARG A 234 15.02 -4.24 -7.71
CA ARG A 234 15.61 -3.57 -8.89
C ARG A 234 16.34 -2.29 -8.54
N LEU A 235 15.88 -1.58 -7.52
CA LEU A 235 16.37 -0.27 -7.09
C LEU A 235 17.32 -0.33 -5.90
N TRP A 236 17.80 -1.52 -5.54
CA TRP A 236 18.53 -1.73 -4.30
C TRP A 236 19.83 -0.91 -4.24
N GLU A 237 20.50 -0.69 -5.37
CA GLU A 237 21.73 0.10 -5.42
C GLU A 237 21.45 1.59 -5.17
N GLU A 238 20.40 2.14 -5.77
CA GLU A 238 19.98 3.53 -5.58
C GLU A 238 19.50 3.76 -4.14
N ILE A 239 18.74 2.81 -3.61
CA ILE A 239 18.24 2.84 -2.23
C ILE A 239 19.41 2.74 -1.24
N SER A 240 20.36 1.82 -1.45
CA SER A 240 21.50 1.63 -0.52
C SER A 240 22.48 2.80 -0.52
N LYS A 241 22.59 3.54 -1.64
CA LYS A 241 23.43 4.75 -1.74
C LYS A 241 22.82 5.96 -1.02
N ASN A 242 21.56 5.90 -0.61
CA ASN A 242 20.86 7.01 0.02
C ASN A 242 20.33 6.61 1.41
N SER A 243 21.11 6.92 2.45
CA SER A 243 20.79 6.59 3.84
C SER A 243 19.43 7.14 4.30
N LYS A 244 18.90 8.21 3.67
CA LYS A 244 17.59 8.79 4.03
C LYS A 244 16.46 7.77 3.97
N PHE A 245 16.52 6.77 3.09
CA PHE A 245 15.55 5.66 3.06
C PHE A 245 15.56 4.88 4.38
N PHE A 246 16.76 4.53 4.85
CA PHE A 246 16.97 3.78 6.08
C PHE A 246 16.87 4.64 7.35
N GLU A 247 16.96 5.96 7.25
CA GLU A 247 16.75 6.89 8.36
C GLU A 247 15.27 7.21 8.57
N ARG A 248 14.51 7.33 7.49
CA ARG A 248 13.13 7.88 7.54
C ARG A 248 12.04 6.84 7.32
N ALA A 249 12.28 5.79 6.53
CA ALA A 249 11.20 4.91 6.09
C ALA A 249 11.27 3.51 6.72
N PHE A 250 12.41 2.82 6.64
CA PHE A 250 12.51 1.43 7.10
C PHE A 250 13.87 1.14 7.73
N HIS A 251 13.97 0.10 8.56
CA HIS A 251 15.21 -0.29 9.23
C HIS A 251 16.07 -1.20 8.37
N SER A 252 15.43 -2.02 7.54
CA SER A 252 16.10 -2.92 6.62
C SER A 252 15.33 -3.12 5.32
N MET A 253 16.02 -3.68 4.35
CA MET A 253 15.47 -4.08 3.07
C MET A 253 16.00 -5.47 2.71
N ILE A 254 15.13 -6.33 2.24
CA ILE A 254 15.52 -7.63 1.68
C ILE A 254 15.47 -7.54 0.16
N ARG A 255 16.61 -7.82 -0.48
CA ARG A 255 16.73 -7.89 -1.95
C ARG A 255 16.53 -9.32 -2.44
N TYR A 256 16.06 -9.50 -3.66
CA TYR A 256 15.81 -10.82 -4.25
C TYR A 256 14.75 -11.60 -3.46
N GLU A 257 15.06 -12.83 -3.07
CA GLU A 257 14.14 -13.78 -2.46
C GLU A 257 14.12 -13.58 -0.94
N GLY A 258 12.91 -13.62 -0.38
CA GLY A 258 12.66 -13.15 0.98
C GLY A 258 12.28 -14.23 1.97
N GLU A 259 12.02 -15.45 1.49
CA GLU A 259 11.48 -16.55 2.27
C GLU A 259 12.41 -16.95 3.42
N HIS A 260 13.65 -17.34 3.14
CA HIS A 260 14.64 -17.63 4.19
C HIS A 260 15.12 -16.35 4.89
N ALA A 261 15.34 -15.27 4.13
CA ALA A 261 15.87 -14.00 4.67
C ALA A 261 14.94 -13.41 5.75
N MET A 262 13.62 -13.49 5.58
CA MET A 262 12.66 -13.03 6.58
C MET A 262 12.72 -13.88 7.86
N VAL A 263 12.90 -15.19 7.76
CA VAL A 263 13.07 -16.08 8.92
C VAL A 263 14.37 -15.75 9.66
N GLU A 264 15.49 -15.59 8.94
CA GLU A 264 16.78 -15.21 9.52
C GLU A 264 16.70 -13.83 10.19
N LEU A 265 16.05 -12.85 9.55
CA LEU A 265 15.85 -11.51 10.11
C LEU A 265 15.07 -11.56 11.43
N VAL A 266 13.90 -12.23 11.45
CA VAL A 266 13.06 -12.30 12.65
C VAL A 266 13.83 -12.96 13.80
N ARG A 267 14.55 -14.07 13.52
CA ARG A 267 15.38 -14.75 14.52
C ARG A 267 16.50 -13.85 15.04
N ALA A 268 17.22 -13.17 14.15
CA ALA A 268 18.30 -12.26 14.55
C ALA A 268 17.79 -11.13 15.45
N LEU A 269 16.63 -10.56 15.12
CA LEU A 269 15.96 -9.52 15.91
C LEU A 269 15.43 -10.01 17.27
N GLU A 270 15.23 -11.31 17.45
CA GLU A 270 14.81 -11.91 18.72
C GLU A 270 15.99 -12.27 19.60
N THR A 271 17.03 -12.88 19.03
CA THR A 271 18.19 -13.37 19.77
C THR A 271 19.26 -12.32 19.96
N GLY A 272 19.16 -11.17 19.26
CA GLY A 272 20.22 -10.17 19.19
C GLY A 272 21.43 -10.65 18.38
N ALA A 273 21.23 -11.56 17.43
CA ALA A 273 22.32 -12.00 16.55
C ALA A 273 22.67 -10.89 15.55
N PRO A 274 23.92 -10.84 15.05
CA PRO A 274 24.34 -9.82 14.10
C PRO A 274 23.51 -9.84 12.82
N LEU A 275 22.98 -8.68 12.41
CA LEU A 275 22.24 -8.55 11.14
C LEU A 275 23.11 -8.81 9.91
N SER A 276 24.43 -8.73 10.03
CA SER A 276 25.40 -9.08 8.97
C SER A 276 25.31 -10.53 8.49
N GLU A 277 24.75 -11.43 9.30
CA GLU A 277 24.60 -12.86 8.98
C GLU A 277 23.28 -13.19 8.25
N VAL A 278 22.37 -12.22 8.15
CA VAL A 278 21.08 -12.38 7.48
C VAL A 278 21.28 -12.31 5.98
N SER A 279 20.88 -13.35 5.27
CA SER A 279 20.99 -13.44 3.82
C SER A 279 20.16 -12.35 3.15
N ASN A 280 20.64 -11.83 2.02
CA ASN A 280 19.92 -10.89 1.18
C ASN A 280 19.56 -9.54 1.86
N LEU A 281 20.09 -9.25 3.05
CA LEU A 281 19.72 -8.07 3.82
C LEU A 281 20.58 -6.85 3.47
N ILE A 282 19.91 -5.71 3.39
CA ILE A 282 20.50 -4.37 3.46
C ILE A 282 19.95 -3.71 4.72
N TRP A 283 20.79 -3.11 5.54
CA TRP A 283 20.39 -2.57 6.83
C TRP A 283 21.25 -1.37 7.20
N MET A 284 20.78 -0.55 8.13
CA MET A 284 21.55 0.57 8.66
C MET A 284 21.94 0.29 10.10
N ASP A 285 23.20 0.52 10.44
CA ASP A 285 23.69 0.38 11.80
C ASP A 285 23.36 1.61 12.67
N ASP A 286 23.64 1.50 13.98
CA ASP A 286 23.41 2.58 14.94
C ASP A 286 24.28 3.82 14.67
N ALA A 287 25.36 3.69 13.89
CA ALA A 287 26.21 4.80 13.46
C ALA A 287 25.66 5.51 12.20
N GLY A 288 24.57 4.99 11.61
CA GLY A 288 23.95 5.53 10.40
C GLY A 288 24.59 5.03 9.10
N ALA A 289 25.49 4.04 9.15
CA ALA A 289 26.08 3.46 7.95
C ALA A 289 25.18 2.36 7.37
N VAL A 290 24.95 2.41 6.05
CA VAL A 290 24.19 1.39 5.33
C VAL A 290 25.11 0.25 4.93
N HIS A 291 24.77 -0.96 5.37
CA HIS A 291 25.46 -2.21 5.09
C HIS A 291 24.67 -3.07 4.11
N VAL A 292 25.36 -3.60 3.12
CA VAL A 292 24.82 -4.57 2.15
C VAL A 292 25.49 -5.91 2.43
N ASN A 293 24.73 -6.90 2.88
CA ASN A 293 25.31 -8.20 3.19
C ASN A 293 25.72 -8.93 1.90
N GLU A 294 26.92 -9.52 1.92
CA GLU A 294 27.47 -10.33 0.82
C GLU A 294 26.80 -11.70 0.72
N LYS A 295 26.29 -12.22 1.83
CA LYS A 295 25.59 -13.50 1.90
C LYS A 295 24.29 -13.41 1.08
N LEU A 296 24.29 -14.08 -0.06
CA LEU A 296 23.11 -14.26 -0.90
C LEU A 296 22.55 -15.66 -0.73
N TYR A 297 21.22 -15.75 -0.68
CA TYR A 297 20.52 -17.02 -0.69
C TYR A 297 19.45 -17.02 -1.77
N THR A 298 19.40 -18.11 -2.53
CA THR A 298 18.42 -18.36 -3.58
C THR A 298 17.58 -19.55 -3.16
N GLU A 299 16.26 -19.43 -3.23
CA GLU A 299 15.36 -20.46 -2.76
C GLU A 299 15.37 -21.67 -3.68
N ARG A 300 15.27 -22.83 -3.04
CA ARG A 300 14.95 -24.07 -3.72
C ARG A 300 13.45 -24.21 -3.76
N VAL A 301 12.85 -23.90 -4.92
CA VAL A 301 11.39 -23.88 -5.12
C VAL A 301 10.74 -25.21 -4.75
N ASP A 302 11.45 -26.33 -4.93
CA ASP A 302 11.04 -27.68 -4.55
C ASP A 302 11.01 -27.93 -3.04
N GLU A 303 11.71 -27.11 -2.25
CA GLU A 303 11.76 -27.19 -0.79
C GLU A 303 10.83 -26.18 -0.11
N LEU A 304 10.26 -25.23 -0.86
CA LEU A 304 9.32 -24.25 -0.32
C LEU A 304 7.97 -24.91 0.01
N PRO A 305 7.35 -24.52 1.14
CA PRO A 305 6.00 -24.97 1.46
C PRO A 305 4.99 -24.40 0.46
N VAL A 306 3.83 -25.06 0.38
CA VAL A 306 2.68 -24.55 -0.39
C VAL A 306 2.28 -23.18 0.15
N PRO A 307 2.03 -22.17 -0.70
CA PRO A 307 1.63 -20.84 -0.26
C PRO A 307 0.39 -20.88 0.64
N ASP A 308 0.42 -20.08 1.70
CA ASP A 308 -0.60 -20.06 2.76
C ASP A 308 -1.54 -18.87 2.56
N PHE A 309 -2.79 -19.16 2.19
CA PHE A 309 -3.81 -18.14 1.94
C PHE A 309 -4.70 -17.86 3.15
N ASP A 310 -4.40 -18.42 4.33
CA ASP A 310 -5.18 -18.19 5.54
C ASP A 310 -4.94 -16.76 6.06
N GLY A 311 -6.04 -16.03 6.21
CA GLY A 311 -6.07 -14.62 6.61
C GLY A 311 -6.25 -13.64 5.46
N ILE A 312 -6.29 -14.11 4.20
CA ILE A 312 -6.65 -13.27 3.05
C ILE A 312 -8.14 -12.88 3.11
N PRO A 313 -8.50 -11.60 2.88
CA PRO A 313 -9.88 -11.11 2.93
C PRO A 313 -10.64 -11.46 1.64
N TRP A 314 -10.94 -12.73 1.44
CA TRP A 314 -11.56 -13.26 0.21
C TRP A 314 -12.85 -12.54 -0.18
N GLU A 315 -13.64 -12.13 0.79
CA GLU A 315 -14.89 -11.39 0.61
C GLU A 315 -14.72 -9.99 0.02
N LYS A 316 -13.48 -9.45 0.03
CA LYS A 316 -13.17 -8.13 -0.50
C LYS A 316 -12.75 -8.13 -1.96
N TYR A 317 -12.32 -9.26 -2.52
CA TYR A 317 -11.89 -9.34 -3.92
C TYR A 317 -13.06 -9.14 -4.89
N PHE A 318 -12.77 -8.55 -6.04
CA PHE A 318 -13.73 -8.18 -7.08
C PHE A 318 -13.81 -9.32 -8.09
N SER A 319 -14.08 -10.52 -7.59
CA SER A 319 -14.28 -11.72 -8.38
C SER A 319 -15.32 -12.61 -7.69
N PRO A 320 -16.22 -13.27 -8.43
CA PRO A 320 -17.13 -14.27 -7.85
C PRO A 320 -16.40 -15.54 -7.41
N GLU A 321 -15.23 -15.81 -7.99
CA GLU A 321 -14.45 -17.01 -7.73
C GLU A 321 -13.17 -16.67 -6.96
N LYS A 322 -12.71 -17.62 -6.12
CA LYS A 322 -11.42 -17.48 -5.44
C LYS A 322 -10.29 -17.81 -6.41
N ILE A 323 -9.68 -16.77 -6.98
CA ILE A 323 -8.53 -16.91 -7.87
C ILE A 323 -7.26 -17.00 -7.02
N VAL A 324 -6.52 -18.09 -7.17
CA VAL A 324 -5.29 -18.35 -6.43
C VAL A 324 -4.11 -18.32 -7.40
N PRO A 325 -3.12 -17.42 -7.20
CA PRO A 325 -1.90 -17.46 -8.00
C PRO A 325 -1.06 -18.68 -7.66
N TYR A 326 -0.43 -19.28 -8.67
CA TYR A 326 0.48 -20.41 -8.51
C TYR A 326 1.78 -20.16 -9.26
N LEU A 327 2.92 -20.36 -8.58
CA LEU A 327 4.24 -20.24 -9.19
C LEU A 327 4.67 -21.60 -9.75
N GLY A 328 4.59 -21.76 -11.07
CA GLY A 328 5.01 -23.00 -11.74
C GLY A 328 6.54 -23.17 -11.82
N THR A 329 7.27 -22.07 -12.03
CA THR A 329 8.74 -22.02 -12.10
C THR A 329 9.23 -20.64 -11.66
N ARG A 330 10.44 -20.55 -11.09
CA ARG A 330 11.13 -19.30 -10.76
C ARG A 330 12.33 -19.14 -11.70
N GLY A 331 12.62 -17.91 -12.15
CA GLY A 331 13.64 -17.62 -13.16
C GLY A 331 14.26 -16.25 -13.01
#